data_AF-A0A921GGD2-F1
#
_entry.id   AF-A0A921GGD2-F1
#
_cell.length_a   1.000
_cell.length_b   1.000
_cell.length_c   1.000
_cell.angle_alpha   90.00
_cell.angle_beta   90.00
_cell.angle_gamma   90.00
#
_symmetry.space_group_name_H-M   'P 1'
#
loop_
_entity.id
_entity.type
_entity.pdbx_description
1 polymer ?
#
loop_
_entity_poly.entity_id
_entity_poly.type
_entity_poly.pdbx_seq_one_letter_code
_entity_poly.pdbx_strand_id
1 'polypeptide(L)'
;MGEGGAAAKSHDVVRFSRELREALEEHGVSALERFGWAERFEGLGFKMDCGRSYEELYGLPLNDVHGLRSELSRMDDMQTLGDAAFSQCRYITHWAMGSCDEQVEWLKVALARLEEIADGTA
;
A
#
# COMPACT_ATOMS: atom_id res chain seq x y z
N MET A 1 14.50 -21.29 19.14
CA MET A 1 14.27 -20.75 17.79
C MET A 1 12.77 -20.55 17.66
N GLY A 2 12.30 -19.39 18.11
CA GLY A 2 10.90 -18.99 18.02
C GLY A 2 10.85 -17.64 17.34
N GLU A 3 11.27 -17.61 16.07
CA GLU A 3 11.03 -16.45 15.23
C GLU A 3 9.61 -16.58 14.72
N GLY A 4 8.66 -16.25 15.60
CA GLY A 4 7.30 -15.94 15.17
C GLY A 4 7.44 -14.77 14.21
N GLY A 5 7.07 -14.99 12.95
CA GLY A 5 7.02 -13.94 11.94
C GLY A 5 6.28 -12.75 12.53
N ALA A 6 7.02 -11.67 12.76
CA ALA A 6 6.46 -10.47 13.34
C ALA A 6 5.50 -9.88 12.32
N ALA A 7 4.20 -10.05 12.54
CA ALA A 7 3.21 -9.22 11.90
C ALA A 7 3.63 -7.75 12.08
N ALA A 8 3.57 -6.96 11.01
CA ALA A 8 3.89 -5.54 11.05
C ALA A 8 3.24 -4.91 12.28
N LYS A 9 4.02 -4.27 13.16
CA LYS A 9 3.41 -3.61 14.30
C LYS A 9 2.64 -2.41 13.77
N SER A 10 1.42 -2.21 14.24
CA SER A 10 0.54 -1.17 13.71
C SER A 10 1.18 0.22 13.76
N HIS A 11 1.97 0.52 14.80
CA HIS A 11 2.73 1.78 14.89
C HIS A 11 3.77 1.96 13.75
N ASP A 12 4.47 0.89 13.36
CA ASP A 12 5.43 0.95 12.24
C ASP A 12 4.70 1.16 10.91
N VAL A 13 3.52 0.55 10.74
CA VAL A 13 2.66 0.71 9.57
C VAL A 13 2.08 2.13 9.48
N VAL A 14 1.58 2.70 10.58
CA VAL A 14 1.09 4.10 10.64
C VAL A 14 2.19 5.05 10.19
N ARG A 15 3.37 4.93 10.81
CA ARG A 15 4.52 5.79 10.50
C ARG A 15 4.92 5.66 9.03
N PHE A 16 5.05 4.42 8.54
CA PHE A 16 5.41 4.14 7.17
C PHE A 16 4.40 4.72 6.17
N SER A 17 3.11 4.49 6.40
CA SER A 17 2.03 4.92 5.51
C SER A 17 2.00 6.44 5.39
N ARG A 18 2.18 7.12 6.51
CA ARG A 18 2.25 8.58 6.56
C ARG A 18 3.47 9.13 5.84
N GLU A 19 4.68 8.62 6.14
CA GLU A 19 5.92 9.06 5.48
C GLU A 19 5.86 8.87 3.96
N LEU A 20 5.33 7.73 3.50
CA LEU A 20 5.20 7.45 2.07
C LEU A 20 4.15 8.37 1.42
N ARG A 21 3.02 8.60 2.08
CA ARG A 21 1.97 9.49 1.56
C ARG A 21 2.48 10.92 1.41
N GLU A 22 3.17 11.45 2.42
CA GLU A 22 3.79 12.78 2.37
C GLU A 22 4.80 12.89 1.23
N ALA A 23 5.63 11.87 1.03
CA ALA A 23 6.59 11.83 -0.07
C ALA A 23 5.89 11.80 -1.45
N LEU A 24 4.79 11.05 -1.58
CA LEU A 24 3.97 11.01 -2.80
C LEU A 24 3.27 12.35 -3.07
N GLU A 25 2.87 13.10 -2.05
CA GLU A 25 2.29 14.44 -2.23
C GLU A 25 3.33 15.49 -2.63
N GLU A 26 4.56 15.39 -2.09
CA GLU A 26 5.64 16.34 -2.39
C GLU A 26 6.32 16.06 -3.74
N HIS A 27 6.53 14.79 -4.09
CA HIS A 27 7.34 14.38 -5.23
C HIS A 27 6.64 13.45 -6.24
N GLY A 28 5.40 13.04 -5.97
CA GLY A 28 4.65 12.13 -6.85
C GLY A 28 5.33 10.78 -7.01
N VAL A 29 5.26 10.22 -8.22
CA VAL A 29 5.86 8.92 -8.57
C VAL A 29 7.37 8.85 -8.28
N SER A 30 8.09 9.97 -8.42
CA SER A 30 9.53 10.01 -8.19
C SER A 30 9.93 9.73 -6.73
N ALA A 31 9.03 9.93 -5.76
CA ALA A 31 9.27 9.49 -4.39
C ALA A 31 9.43 7.97 -4.28
N LEU A 32 8.69 7.21 -5.09
CA LEU A 32 8.70 5.76 -5.04
C LEU A 32 10.07 5.20 -5.47
N GLU A 33 10.67 5.79 -6.50
CA GLU A 33 11.98 5.40 -7.02
C GLU A 33 13.13 5.85 -6.12
N ARG A 34 12.99 7.00 -5.45
CA ARG A 34 14.09 7.63 -4.72
C ARG A 34 14.43 7.00 -3.37
N PHE A 35 13.43 6.43 -2.68
CA PHE A 35 13.58 6.01 -1.28
C PHE A 35 13.44 4.49 -1.05
N GLY A 36 13.31 3.69 -2.10
CA GLY A 36 13.31 2.21 -1.97
C GLY A 36 12.15 1.68 -1.11
N TRP A 37 10.96 2.26 -1.23
CA TRP A 37 9.80 1.90 -0.39
C TRP A 37 9.40 0.42 -0.48
N ALA A 38 9.66 -0.20 -1.62
CA ALA A 38 9.48 -1.63 -1.83
C ALA A 38 10.19 -2.50 -0.78
N GLU A 39 11.44 -2.18 -0.43
CA GLU A 39 12.21 -2.93 0.58
C GLU A 39 11.64 -2.71 1.99
N ARG A 40 11.12 -1.51 2.26
CA ARG A 40 10.46 -1.20 3.53
C ARG A 40 9.14 -1.97 3.69
N PHE A 41 8.35 -2.11 2.63
CA PHE A 41 7.15 -2.96 2.65
C PHE A 41 7.49 -4.41 3.01
N GLU A 42 8.52 -4.96 2.37
CA GLU A 42 9.01 -6.31 2.68
C GLU A 42 9.50 -6.42 4.13
N GLY A 43 10.22 -5.40 4.62
CA GLY A 43 10.68 -5.31 6.01
C GLY A 43 9.56 -5.19 7.04
N LEU A 44 8.39 -4.68 6.67
CA LEU A 44 7.19 -4.70 7.50
C LEU A 44 6.51 -6.08 7.52
N GLY A 45 6.87 -6.98 6.61
CA GLY A 45 6.27 -8.31 6.50
C GLY A 45 5.15 -8.41 5.46
N PHE A 46 4.94 -7.36 4.65
CA PHE A 46 4.02 -7.44 3.50
C PHE A 46 4.63 -8.26 2.37
N LYS A 47 3.76 -8.94 1.62
CA LYS A 47 4.15 -9.84 0.52
C LYS A 47 3.62 -9.31 -0.80
N MET A 48 4.45 -9.43 -1.82
CA MET A 48 4.05 -9.11 -3.18
C MET A 48 3.24 -10.27 -3.74
N ASP A 49 1.91 -10.16 -3.68
CA ASP A 49 1.02 -11.15 -4.29
C ASP A 49 0.36 -10.65 -5.60
N CYS A 50 0.93 -9.62 -6.21
CA CYS A 50 0.40 -8.99 -7.42
C CYS A 50 -1.04 -8.45 -7.27
N GLY A 51 -1.52 -8.25 -6.04
CA GLY A 51 -2.90 -7.85 -5.77
C GLY A 51 -3.93 -8.97 -5.79
N ARG A 52 -3.53 -10.24 -5.95
CA ARG A 52 -4.48 -11.36 -5.98
C ARG A 52 -5.33 -11.46 -4.72
N SER A 53 -4.73 -11.38 -3.52
CA SER A 53 -5.49 -11.35 -2.27
C SER A 53 -6.52 -10.22 -2.25
N TYR A 54 -6.16 -9.05 -2.78
CA TYR A 54 -7.05 -7.89 -2.82
C TYR A 54 -8.18 -8.06 -3.82
N GLU A 55 -7.87 -8.53 -5.03
CA GLU A 55 -8.87 -8.84 -6.06
C GLU A 55 -9.81 -9.97 -5.62
N GLU A 56 -9.32 -10.98 -4.92
CA GLU A 56 -10.12 -12.09 -4.41
C GLU A 56 -11.03 -11.65 -3.26
N LEU A 57 -10.53 -10.82 -2.34
CA LEU A 57 -11.28 -10.40 -1.16
C LEU A 57 -12.32 -9.30 -1.48
N TYR A 58 -11.93 -8.31 -2.28
CA TYR A 58 -12.76 -7.13 -2.58
C TYR A 58 -13.38 -7.16 -3.97
N GLY A 59 -12.89 -7.99 -4.90
CA GLY A 59 -13.37 -8.00 -6.28
C GLY A 59 -12.99 -6.75 -7.06
N LEU A 60 -11.99 -5.99 -6.60
CA LEU A 60 -11.57 -4.72 -7.17
C LEU A 60 -10.18 -4.83 -7.78
N PRO A 61 -9.92 -4.24 -8.96
CA PRO A 61 -8.58 -4.23 -9.52
C PRO A 61 -7.70 -3.16 -8.87
N LEU A 62 -6.38 -3.42 -8.82
CA LEU A 62 -5.36 -2.53 -8.22
C LEU A 62 -5.20 -1.18 -8.91
N ASN A 63 -5.78 -0.98 -10.09
CA ASN A 63 -5.75 0.28 -10.82
C ASN A 63 -7.05 1.10 -10.66
N ASP A 64 -8.04 0.62 -9.91
CA ASP A 64 -9.33 1.29 -9.81
C ASP A 64 -9.45 2.10 -8.52
N VAL A 65 -9.07 3.39 -8.61
CA VAL A 65 -9.10 4.30 -7.45
C VAL A 65 -10.53 4.63 -7.01
N HIS A 66 -11.48 4.61 -7.94
CA HIS A 66 -12.87 4.91 -7.66
C HIS A 66 -13.54 3.80 -6.85
N GLY A 67 -13.32 2.54 -7.27
CA GLY A 67 -13.76 1.34 -6.57
C GLY A 67 -13.10 1.23 -5.20
N LEU A 68 -11.78 1.47 -5.12
CA LEU A 68 -11.07 1.54 -3.85
C LEU A 68 -11.74 2.55 -2.91
N ARG A 69 -11.94 3.80 -3.36
CA ARG A 69 -12.59 4.87 -2.56
C ARG A 69 -14.00 4.50 -2.11
N SER A 70 -14.77 3.82 -2.98
CA SER A 70 -16.13 3.39 -2.66
C SER A 70 -16.15 2.30 -1.59
N GLU A 71 -15.21 1.35 -1.65
CA GLU A 71 -15.17 0.18 -0.78
C GLU A 71 -14.21 0.33 0.41
N LEU A 72 -13.65 1.53 0.65
CA LEU A 72 -12.75 1.81 1.78
C LEU A 72 -13.32 1.31 3.12
N SER A 73 -14.61 1.51 3.34
CA SER A 73 -15.28 1.08 4.59
C SER A 73 -15.30 -0.45 4.77
N ARG A 74 -15.15 -1.23 3.71
CA ARG A 74 -15.06 -2.71 3.79
C ARG A 74 -13.62 -3.17 3.98
N MET A 75 -12.64 -2.28 3.78
CA MET A 75 -11.23 -2.59 3.96
C MET A 75 -10.87 -2.48 5.44
N ASP A 76 -10.92 -3.63 6.09
CA ASP A 76 -10.48 -3.82 7.48
C ASP A 76 -9.20 -4.67 7.57
N ASP A 77 -8.80 -5.28 6.44
CA ASP A 77 -7.68 -6.21 6.41
C ASP A 77 -6.36 -5.49 6.09
N MET A 78 -5.60 -5.19 7.14
CA MET A 78 -4.30 -4.51 7.04
C MET A 78 -3.32 -5.26 6.13
N GLN A 79 -3.28 -6.58 6.23
CA GLN A 79 -2.32 -7.41 5.49
C GLN A 79 -2.62 -7.35 4.00
N THR A 80 -3.88 -7.58 3.61
CA THR A 80 -4.33 -7.55 2.22
C THR A 80 -4.10 -6.18 1.58
N LEU A 81 -4.41 -5.10 2.30
CA LEU A 81 -4.23 -3.74 1.78
C LEU A 81 -2.75 -3.36 1.64
N GLY A 82 -1.90 -3.76 2.59
CA GLY A 82 -0.46 -3.54 2.52
C GLY A 82 0.22 -4.37 1.42
N ASP A 83 -0.19 -5.62 1.23
CA ASP A 83 0.29 -6.48 0.13
C ASP A 83 -0.08 -5.88 -1.24
N ALA A 84 -1.28 -5.33 -1.36
CA ALA A 84 -1.77 -4.62 -2.54
C ALA A 84 -0.98 -3.32 -2.81
N ALA A 85 -0.76 -2.50 -1.78
CA ALA A 85 0.04 -1.28 -1.86
C ALA A 85 1.50 -1.58 -2.26
N PHE A 86 2.08 -2.66 -1.72
CA PHE A 86 3.43 -3.10 -2.09
C PHE A 86 3.51 -3.50 -3.56
N SER A 87 2.55 -4.30 -4.03
CA SER A 87 2.44 -4.69 -5.44
C SER A 87 2.35 -3.46 -6.35
N GLN A 88 1.48 -2.51 -6.00
CA GLN A 88 1.29 -1.30 -6.79
C GLN A 88 2.55 -0.43 -6.81
N CYS A 89 3.21 -0.25 -5.66
CA CYS A 89 4.46 0.49 -5.56
C CYS A 89 5.52 -0.10 -6.52
N ARG A 90 5.65 -1.42 -6.57
CA ARG A 90 6.65 -2.09 -7.43
C ARG A 90 6.26 -2.06 -8.90
N TYR A 91 4.97 -2.12 -9.20
CA TYR A 91 4.48 -1.92 -10.57
C TYR A 91 4.84 -0.52 -11.08
N ILE A 92 4.59 0.50 -10.27
CA ILE A 92 4.89 1.89 -10.63
C ILE A 92 6.41 2.10 -10.83
N THR A 93 7.26 1.58 -9.93
CA THR A 93 8.71 1.83 -10.01
C THR A 93 9.44 1.00 -11.06
N HIS A 94 8.93 -0.19 -11.41
CA HIS A 94 9.65 -1.10 -12.32
C HIS A 94 8.98 -1.34 -13.66
N TRP A 95 7.67 -1.13 -13.79
CA TRP A 95 6.89 -1.56 -14.96
C TRP A 95 6.13 -0.41 -15.62
N ALA A 96 5.90 0.70 -14.94
CA ALA A 96 5.22 1.84 -15.51
C ALA A 96 6.10 2.53 -16.58
N MET A 97 5.67 2.47 -17.83
CA MET A 97 6.26 3.23 -18.94
C MET A 97 5.36 4.41 -19.34
N GLY A 98 4.90 5.20 -18.37
CA GLY A 98 4.00 6.34 -18.65
C GLY A 98 3.54 7.10 -17.40
N SER A 99 2.58 7.99 -17.60
CA SER A 99 1.94 8.75 -16.51
C SER A 99 1.23 7.79 -15.55
N CYS A 100 1.75 7.70 -14.33
CA CYS A 100 1.21 6.84 -13.27
C CYS A 100 0.37 7.61 -12.24
N ASP A 101 -0.23 8.74 -12.64
CA ASP A 101 -1.00 9.62 -11.73
C ASP A 101 -2.14 8.86 -11.04
N GLU A 102 -2.88 8.03 -11.77
CA GLU A 102 -3.98 7.23 -11.22
C GLU A 102 -3.48 6.16 -10.25
N GLN A 103 -2.36 5.51 -10.55
CA GLN A 103 -1.78 4.48 -9.68
C GLN A 103 -1.19 5.11 -8.41
N VAL A 104 -0.62 6.31 -8.51
CA VAL A 104 -0.16 7.11 -7.37
C VAL A 104 -1.34 7.57 -6.52
N GLU A 105 -2.42 8.05 -7.14
CA GLU A 105 -3.68 8.38 -6.46
C GLU A 105 -4.25 7.18 -5.71
N TRP A 106 -4.33 6.02 -6.37
CA TRP A 106 -4.75 4.76 -5.75
C TRP A 106 -3.88 4.41 -4.54
N LEU A 107 -2.55 4.50 -4.70
CA LEU A 107 -1.60 4.18 -3.64
C LEU A 107 -1.78 5.11 -2.43
N LYS A 108 -1.95 6.42 -2.65
CA LYS A 108 -2.21 7.38 -1.56
C LYS A 108 -3.48 7.05 -0.78
N VAL A 109 -4.55 6.65 -1.49
CA VAL A 109 -5.82 6.26 -0.86
C VAL A 109 -5.65 4.97 -0.05
N ALA A 110 -4.97 3.97 -0.61
CA ALA A 110 -4.69 2.72 0.09
C ALA A 110 -3.85 2.94 1.35
N LEU A 111 -2.82 3.81 1.28
CA LEU A 111 -1.99 4.15 2.43
C LEU A 111 -2.76 4.90 3.52
N ALA A 112 -3.63 5.85 3.13
CA ALA A 112 -4.48 6.55 4.10
C ALA A 112 -5.39 5.56 4.85
N ARG A 113 -5.98 4.59 4.16
CA ARG A 113 -6.79 3.57 4.82
C ARG A 113 -5.96 2.60 5.66
N LEU A 114 -4.77 2.23 5.19
CA LEU A 114 -3.84 1.39 5.94
C LEU A 114 -3.42 2.06 7.26
N GLU A 115 -3.21 3.38 7.23
CA GLU A 115 -2.96 4.22 8.41
C GLU A 115 -4.13 4.15 9.40
N GLU A 116 -5.37 4.33 8.95
CA GLU A 116 -6.56 4.25 9.82
C GLU A 116 -6.72 2.86 10.48
N ILE A 117 -6.53 1.78 9.71
CA ILE A 117 -6.63 0.40 10.23
C ILE A 117 -5.54 0.18 11.28
N ALA A 118 -4.33 0.67 11.01
CA ALA A 118 -3.19 0.50 11.90
C ALA A 118 -3.26 1.39 13.16
N ASP A 119 -3.85 2.58 13.05
CA ASP A 119 -4.10 3.48 14.18
C ASP A 119 -5.27 2.97 15.05
N GLY A 120 -6.14 2.12 14.48
CA GLY A 120 -7.34 1.61 15.15
C GLY A 120 -8.50 2.60 15.12
N THR A 121 -8.48 3.52 14.15
CA THR A 121 -9.53 4.52 13.89
C THR A 121 -10.46 4.13 12.73
N ALA A 122 -10.27 2.94 12.17
CA ALA A 122 -10.98 2.38 11.01
C ALA A 122 -12.39 1.83 11.26
#